data_AF-A0A7W5Y786-F1
#
_entry.id   AF-A0A7W5Y786-F1
#
_cell.length_a   1.000
_cell.length_b   1.000
_cell.length_c   1.000
_cell.angle_alpha   90.00
_cell.angle_beta   90.00
_cell.angle_gamma   90.00
#
_symmetry.space_group_name_H-M   'P 1'
#
loop_
_entity.id
_entity.type
_entity.pdbx_description
1 polymer ?
#
loop_
_entity_poly.entity_id
_entity_poly.type
_entity_poly.pdbx_seq_one_letter_code
_entity_poly.pdbx_strand_id
1 'polypeptide(L)' 'MSTRGGEWLLRDGAPVGHATSAARSPTLGRTAGLASVSGAGLEKVEVQVAWGRYPAQISRKAPYDPTSARVKA' A
#
# COMPACT_ATOMS: atom_id res chain seq x y z
N MET A 1 -11.38 4.09 19.19
CA MET A 1 -10.12 4.68 18.69
C MET A 1 -9.17 3.52 18.37
N SER A 2 -8.76 3.33 17.11
CA SER A 2 -7.84 2.24 16.74
C SER A 2 -6.43 2.60 17.19
N THR A 3 -5.73 1.68 17.86
CA THR A 3 -4.39 1.87 18.45
C THR A 3 -3.23 1.65 17.50
N ARG A 4 -3.49 1.49 16.19
CA ARG A 4 -2.43 1.19 15.20
C ARG A 4 -1.78 2.49 14.72
N GLY A 5 -0.45 2.53 14.71
CA GLY A 5 0.34 3.75 14.48
C GLY A 5 0.68 4.11 13.02
N GLY A 6 0.22 3.33 12.02
CA GLY A 6 0.52 3.59 10.60
C GLY A 6 -0.54 4.42 9.88
N GLU A 7 -0.26 4.86 8.65
CA GLU A 7 -1.20 5.63 7.82
C GLU A 7 -2.45 4.82 7.42
N TRP A 8 -3.61 5.48 7.40
CA TRP A 8 -4.87 4.83 7.04
C TRP A 8 -4.98 4.58 5.54
N LEU A 9 -5.48 3.39 5.19
CA LEU A 9 -6.01 3.10 3.86
C LEU A 9 -7.52 3.34 3.90
N LEU A 10 -8.00 4.14 2.97
CA LEU A 10 -9.39 4.54 2.85
C LEU A 10 -10.00 3.99 1.56
N ARG A 11 -11.25 3.55 1.62
CA ARG A 11 -12.10 3.25 0.47
C ARG A 11 -13.37 4.06 0.62
N ASP A 12 -13.65 4.94 -0.34
CA ASP A 12 -14.85 5.79 -0.31
C ASP A 12 -14.97 6.58 1.02
N GLY A 13 -13.83 7.03 1.54
CA GLY A 13 -13.71 7.75 2.81
C GLY A 13 -13.71 6.88 4.07
N ALA A 14 -14.03 5.59 3.98
CA ALA A 14 -14.06 4.67 5.12
C ALA A 14 -12.71 3.94 5.31
N PRO A 15 -12.22 3.77 6.55
CA PRO A 15 -10.98 3.05 6.81
C PRO A 15 -11.12 1.56 6.51
N VAL A 16 -10.25 1.05 5.64
CA VAL A 16 -10.21 -0.37 5.23
C VAL A 16 -8.88 -1.05 5.56
N GLY A 17 -7.94 -0.35 6.18
CA GLY A 17 -6.64 -0.91 6.52
C GLY A 17 -5.66 0.15 6.98
N HIS A 18 -4.42 -0.26 7.19
CA HIS A 18 -3.34 0.65 7.55
C HIS A 18 -2.01 0.17 6.94
N ALA A 19 -1.16 1.13 6.60
CA ALA A 19 0.21 0.87 6.21
C ALA A 19 1.03 0.40 7.42
N THR A 20 1.93 -0.55 7.20
CA THR A 20 2.86 -1.05 8.22
C THR A 20 4.30 -0.66 7.91
N SER A 21 4.61 -0.40 6.65
CA SER A 21 5.90 0.11 6.19
C SER A 21 5.73 0.82 4.84
N ALA A 22 6.54 1.84 4.58
CA ALA A 22 6.59 2.53 3.30
C ALA A 22 7.98 3.09 3.02
N ALA A 23 8.36 3.17 1.75
CA ALA A 23 9.58 3.80 1.28
C ALA A 23 9.40 4.37 -0.13
N ARG A 24 10.18 5.42 -0.46
CA ARG A 24 10.29 5.86 -1.84
C ARG A 24 11.13 4.84 -2.61
N SER A 25 10.59 4.30 -3.69
CA SER A 25 11.32 3.39 -4.57
C SER A 25 11.86 4.15 -5.78
N PRO A 26 13.20 4.24 -5.97
CA PRO A 26 13.78 4.79 -7.18
C PRO A 26 13.41 3.95 -8.42
N THR A 27 13.48 2.63 -8.30
CA THR A 27 13.19 1.68 -9.39
C THR A 27 11.76 1.81 -9.93
N LEU A 28 10.79 2.07 -9.05
CA LEU A 28 9.38 2.22 -9.46
C LEU A 28 9.01 3.68 -9.77
N GLY A 29 9.89 4.64 -9.47
CA GLY A 29 9.61 6.07 -9.57
C GLY A 29 8.54 6.58 -8.58
N ARG A 30 8.03 5.73 -7.68
CA ARG A 30 6.91 6.03 -6.77
C ARG A 30 7.13 5.45 -5.37
N THR A 31 6.32 5.86 -4.41
CA THR A 31 6.30 5.24 -3.07
C THR A 31 5.68 3.85 -3.15
N ALA A 32 6.26 2.90 -2.42
CA ALA A 32 5.71 1.56 -2.23
C ALA A 32 5.73 1.23 -0.74
N GLY A 33 4.80 0.38 -0.30
CA GLY A 33 4.68 0.00 1.10
C GLY A 33 3.94 -1.31 1.28
N LEU A 34 3.93 -1.76 2.52
CA LEU A 34 3.16 -2.90 2.99
C LEU A 34 1.97 -2.39 3.81
N ALA A 35 0.84 -3.08 3.69
CA ALA A 35 -0.36 -2.72 4.41
C ALA A 35 -1.12 -3.97 4.85
N SER A 36 -1.78 -3.87 5.99
CA SER A 36 -2.81 -4.82 6.42
C SER A 36 -4.17 -4.25 6.05
N VAL A 37 -4.96 -5.03 5.32
CA VAL A 37 -6.28 -4.63 4.80
C VAL A 37 -7.38 -5.56 5.30
N SER A 38 -8.53 -4.97 5.59
CA SER A 38 -9.77 -5.64 5.96
C SER A 38 -10.71 -5.59 4.75
N GLY A 39 -11.07 -6.75 4.21
CA GLY A 39 -11.92 -6.86 3.02
C GLY A 39 -11.23 -7.57 1.85
N ALA A 40 -12.00 -8.37 1.13
CA ALA A 40 -11.53 -9.08 -0.06
C ALA A 40 -11.65 -8.20 -1.32
N GLY A 41 -10.74 -8.38 -2.27
CA GLY A 41 -10.85 -7.77 -3.60
C GLY A 41 -10.56 -6.27 -3.68
N LEU A 42 -9.92 -5.67 -2.66
CA LEU A 42 -9.50 -4.27 -2.73
C LEU A 42 -8.31 -4.12 -3.69
N GLU A 43 -8.51 -3.36 -4.77
CA GLU A 43 -7.46 -3.04 -5.75
C GLU A 43 -7.04 -1.57 -5.72
N LYS A 44 -7.95 -0.67 -5.37
CA LYS A 44 -7.73 0.79 -5.34
C LYS A 44 -8.25 1.38 -4.04
N VAL A 45 -7.40 2.13 -3.38
CA VAL A 45 -7.65 2.82 -2.10
C VAL A 45 -7.00 4.19 -2.14
N GLU A 46 -7.31 5.02 -1.16
CA GLU A 46 -6.52 6.21 -0.84
C GLU A 46 -5.67 5.93 0.39
N VAL A 47 -4.46 6.47 0.46
CA VAL A 47 -3.67 6.51 1.69
C VAL A 47 -3.76 7.91 2.27
N GLN A 48 -4.17 8.01 3.52
CA GLN A 48 -4.21 9.27 4.25
C GLN A 48 -2.85 9.53 4.90
N VAL A 49 -2.16 10.58 4.43
CA VAL A 49 -0.87 11.01 4.96
C VAL A 49 -0.99 12.45 5.42
N ALA A 50 -0.86 12.69 6.72
CA ALA A 50 -1.15 13.98 7.35
C ALA A 50 -2.52 14.52 6.89
N TRP A 51 -2.55 15.67 6.23
CA TRP A 51 -3.76 16.34 5.76
C TRP A 51 -4.18 15.96 4.33
N GLY A 52 -3.41 15.10 3.66
CA GLY A 52 -3.62 14.70 2.27
C GLY A 52 -4.15 13.29 2.10
N ARG A 53 -4.84 13.05 0.98
CA ARG A 53 -5.22 11.72 0.50
C ARG A 53 -4.55 11.47 -0.85
N TYR A 54 -3.93 10.31 -0.98
CA TYR A 54 -3.16 9.95 -2.17
C TYR A 54 -3.69 8.63 -2.74
N PRO A 55 -3.98 8.55 -4.04
CA PRO A 55 -4.44 7.31 -4.65
C PRO A 55 -3.34 6.24 -4.58
N ALA A 56 -3.72 5.02 -4.22
CA ALA A 56 -2.84 3.87 -4.15
C ALA A 56 -3.48 2.63 -4.76
N GLN A 57 -2.63 1.76 -5.29
CA GLN A 57 -3.03 0.47 -5.84
C GLN A 57 -2.54 -0.65 -4.92
N ILE A 58 -3.42 -1.59 -4.62
CA ILE A 58 -3.11 -2.80 -3.88
C ILE A 58 -2.71 -3.89 -4.88
N SER A 59 -1.63 -4.61 -4.56
CA SER A 59 -1.18 -5.79 -5.29
C SER A 59 -0.67 -6.82 -4.31
N ARG A 60 -0.93 -8.10 -4.59
CA ARG A 60 -0.30 -9.24 -3.89
C ARG A 60 0.98 -9.72 -4.57
N LYS A 61 1.30 -9.17 -5.74
CA LYS A 61 2.54 -9.44 -6.47
C LYS A 61 3.60 -8.42 -6.07
N ALA A 62 4.86 -8.86 -6.05
CA ALA A 62 5.98 -7.95 -5.90
C ALA A 62 5.90 -6.85 -6.99
N PRO A 63 6.06 -5.56 -6.62
CA PRO A 63 5.95 -4.48 -7.59
C PRO A 63 7.13 -4.43 -8.56
N TYR A 64 8.21 -5.16 -8.26
CA TYR A 64 9.40 -5.31 -9.09
C TYR A 64 9.77 -6.78 -9.22
N ASP A 65 10.15 -7.22 -10.43
CA ASP A 65 10.46 -8.62 -10.78
C ASP A 65 9.45 -9.63 -10.20
N PRO A 66 8.16 -9.55 -10.58
CA PRO A 66 7.11 -10.40 -10.02
C PRO A 66 7.30 -11.89 -10.34
N THR A 67 8.14 -12.24 -11.32
CA THR A 67 8.48 -13.62 -11.70
C THR A 67 9.72 -14.16 -10.99
N SER A 68 10.41 -13.31 -10.23
CA SER A 68 11.71 -13.58 -9.60
C SER A 68 12.78 -14.02 -10.60
N ALA A 69 12.73 -13.50 -11.83
CA ALA A 69 13.64 -13.89 -12.90
C ALA A 69 15.10 -13.52 -12.57
N ARG A 70 15.32 -12.45 -11.80
CA ARG A 70 16.66 -11.99 -11.41
C ARG A 70 17.24 -12.76 -10.23
N VAL A 71 16.39 -13.39 -9.43
CA VAL A 71 16.79 -14.17 -8.25
C VAL A 71 17.10 -15.63 -8.62
N LYS A 72 16.40 -16.16 -9.62
CA LYS A 72 16.53 -17.56 -10.07
C LYS A 72 17.70 -17.82 -11.02
N ALA A 73 18.37 -16.76 -11.47
CA ALA A 73 19.48 -16.81 -12.42
C ALA A 73 20.79 -17.27 -11.75
#